data_AF-A0A4Q2WWI3-F1
#
_entry.id   AF-A0A4Q2WWI3-F1
#
_cell.length_a   1.000
_cell.length_b   1.000
_cell.length_c   1.000
_cell.angle_alpha   90.00
_cell.angle_beta   90.00
_cell.angle_gamma   90.00
#
_symmetry.space_group_name_H-M   'P 1'
#
loop_
_entity.id
_entity.type
_entity.pdbx_description
1 polymer ?
#
loop_
_entity_poly.entity_id
_entity_poly.type
_entity_poly.pdbx_seq_one_letter_code
_entity_poly.pdbx_strand_id
1 'polypeptide(L)'
;MLRKLILASALIAGTALAQQNVDISGADFQSGGADATLADLGRKSASTGNRLIITAPPEWHGRIASKVRAGGAADLVLREGFYENVLVRVQSKGAEVAAEPARADAERSRAEAERAKAEAEKSRAEAAKAKAEAEKLRAEAERARFEAELAKAQAAQAAQAAAAAQAATTPAPAPATKSAAAAASATAAARTPSAPASGDDEAIRRKFEQSLNGGRSADGSLTVAKLESGDTLYVDGAVKAVTRREGRRLLMYWLTDDIDLRRTELRPLAQDRYQVLGTIRGEAKLREEATAANVVVAREPAADAPGRLALEKSLNDGHSVTQTMPPARLGKNDMLYVNGDSVLVVRRIGRDLARSWLVGSIDLGQTGIQVDGPNRYKVLSDTVR
;
A
#
# COMPACT_ATOMS: atom_id res chain seq x y z
N MET A 1 -31.32 -3.81 50.12
CA MET A 1 -31.21 -5.13 49.45
C MET A 1 -31.16 -4.88 47.95
N LEU A 2 -29.99 -4.97 47.31
CA LEU A 2 -29.87 -5.25 45.87
C LEU A 2 -28.41 -5.66 45.58
N ARG A 3 -28.28 -6.66 44.71
CA ARG A 3 -27.22 -7.68 44.72
C ARG A 3 -25.93 -7.21 44.05
N LYS A 4 -24.81 -7.59 44.67
CA LYS A 4 -23.44 -7.55 44.13
C LYS A 4 -23.33 -8.52 42.96
N LEU A 5 -22.99 -8.03 41.78
CA LEU A 5 -22.53 -8.84 40.64
C LEU A 5 -21.00 -8.80 40.64
N ILE A 6 -20.40 -9.86 41.18
CA ILE A 6 -18.97 -10.13 41.10
C ILE A 6 -18.75 -10.78 39.73
N LEU A 7 -18.12 -10.04 38.81
CA LEU A 7 -17.64 -10.58 37.55
C LEU A 7 -16.33 -11.33 37.83
N ALA A 8 -16.42 -12.64 37.96
CA ALA A 8 -15.26 -13.52 38.04
C ALA A 8 -14.66 -13.67 36.64
N SER A 9 -13.62 -12.88 36.35
CA SER A 9 -12.78 -13.05 35.17
C SER A 9 -11.94 -14.32 35.34
N ALA A 10 -12.44 -15.44 34.83
CA ALA A 10 -11.68 -16.67 34.70
C ALA A 10 -10.52 -16.45 33.71
N LEU A 11 -9.33 -16.21 34.24
CA LEU A 11 -8.08 -16.18 33.49
C LEU A 11 -7.79 -17.63 33.06
N ILE A 12 -8.12 -17.97 31.82
CA ILE A 12 -7.72 -19.25 31.20
C ILE A 12 -6.20 -19.19 31.03
N ALA A 13 -5.49 -19.82 31.95
CA ALA A 13 -4.08 -20.13 31.79
C ALA A 13 -3.94 -21.07 30.59
N GLY A 14 -3.56 -20.51 29.44
CA GLY A 14 -3.12 -21.28 28.30
C GLY A 14 -1.88 -22.07 28.71
N THR A 15 -2.07 -23.34 29.05
CA THR A 15 -0.97 -24.29 29.19
C THR A 15 -0.43 -24.53 27.79
N ALA A 16 0.59 -23.75 27.42
CA ALA A 16 1.46 -24.10 26.32
C ALA A 16 2.07 -25.47 26.66
N LEU A 17 1.51 -26.53 26.10
CA LEU A 17 2.08 -27.88 26.13
C LEU A 17 3.38 -27.81 25.33
N ALA A 18 4.46 -27.45 26.02
CA ALA A 18 5.79 -27.40 25.47
C ALA A 18 6.13 -28.79 24.94
N GLN A 19 6.21 -28.94 23.62
CA GLN A 19 6.83 -30.10 23.00
C GLN A 19 8.27 -30.16 23.50
N GLN A 20 8.55 -31.07 24.43
CA GLN A 20 9.89 -31.31 24.90
C GLN A 20 10.61 -32.12 23.83
N ASN A 21 11.50 -31.47 23.09
CA ASN A 21 12.46 -32.13 22.21
C ASN A 21 13.75 -32.30 23.01
N VAL A 22 14.28 -33.53 23.05
CA VAL A 22 15.57 -33.84 23.65
C VAL A 22 16.45 -34.38 22.54
N ASP A 23 17.54 -33.67 22.27
CA ASP A 23 18.54 -34.05 21.28
C ASP A 23 19.70 -34.74 22.01
N ILE A 24 19.99 -35.97 21.61
CA ILE A 24 21.08 -36.78 22.16
C ILE A 24 22.07 -37.01 21.05
N SER A 25 23.32 -36.59 21.26
CA SER A 25 24.38 -36.82 20.27
C SER A 25 24.67 -38.31 20.10
N GLY A 26 25.09 -38.72 18.91
CA GLY A 26 25.49 -40.10 18.65
C GLY A 26 26.63 -40.59 19.55
N ALA A 27 27.57 -39.69 19.88
CA ALA A 27 28.68 -39.98 20.79
C ALA A 27 28.20 -40.26 22.23
N ASP A 28 27.26 -39.45 22.74
CA ASP A 28 26.66 -39.65 24.07
C ASP A 28 25.80 -40.92 24.13
N PHE A 29 25.14 -41.25 23.03
CA PHE A 29 24.37 -42.49 22.91
C PHE A 29 25.28 -43.72 22.91
N GLN A 30 26.34 -43.71 22.10
CA GLN A 30 27.26 -44.84 21.98
C GLN A 30 28.02 -45.10 23.29
N SER A 31 28.52 -44.03 23.93
CA SER A 31 29.22 -44.08 25.23
C SER A 31 28.32 -44.48 26.41
N GLY A 32 26.99 -44.53 26.22
CA GLY A 32 26.03 -44.88 27.26
C GLY A 32 25.65 -43.71 28.18
N GLY A 33 26.19 -42.51 27.96
CA GLY A 33 25.77 -41.30 28.69
C GLY A 33 24.28 -40.98 28.53
N ALA A 34 23.67 -41.42 27.42
CA ALA A 34 22.25 -41.25 27.16
C ALA A 34 21.32 -42.25 27.87
N ASP A 35 21.85 -43.32 28.48
CA ASP A 35 21.04 -44.45 28.97
C ASP A 35 20.09 -44.02 30.10
N ALA A 36 20.56 -43.19 31.03
CA ALA A 36 19.75 -42.66 32.13
C ALA A 36 18.63 -41.74 31.63
N THR A 37 18.95 -40.87 30.66
CA THR A 37 18.00 -39.94 30.05
C THR A 37 16.88 -40.69 29.34
N LEU A 38 17.20 -41.74 28.57
CA LEU A 38 16.20 -42.57 27.88
C LEU A 38 15.30 -43.35 28.86
N ALA A 39 15.88 -43.87 29.94
CA ALA A 39 15.10 -44.52 30.99
C ALA A 39 14.18 -43.54 31.73
N ASP A 40 14.65 -42.33 32.01
CA ASP A 40 13.83 -41.29 32.64
C ASP A 40 12.69 -40.80 31.74
N LEU A 41 12.95 -40.66 30.44
CA LEU A 41 11.91 -40.35 29.46
C LEU A 41 10.89 -41.48 29.36
N GLY A 42 11.32 -42.75 29.37
CA GLY A 42 10.45 -43.91 29.44
C GLY A 42 9.55 -43.90 30.68
N ARG A 43 10.13 -43.66 31.87
CA ARG A 43 9.39 -43.50 33.14
C ARG A 43 8.34 -42.41 33.07
N LYS A 44 8.75 -41.21 32.64
CA LYS A 44 7.87 -40.04 32.54
C LYS A 44 6.75 -40.26 31.53
N SER A 45 7.05 -40.88 30.40
CA SER A 45 6.04 -41.13 29.36
C SER A 45 5.03 -42.19 29.81
N ALA A 46 5.49 -43.23 30.51
CA ALA A 46 4.62 -44.24 31.10
C ALA A 46 3.70 -43.66 32.19
N SER A 47 4.20 -42.76 33.05
CA SER A 47 3.38 -42.14 34.10
C SER A 47 2.41 -41.07 33.57
N THR A 48 2.77 -40.39 32.48
CA THR A 48 1.93 -39.34 31.87
C THR A 48 1.01 -39.87 30.75
N GLY A 49 1.20 -41.11 30.31
CA GLY A 49 0.49 -41.68 29.17
C GLY A 49 0.85 -41.03 27.82
N ASN A 50 1.98 -40.32 27.77
CA ASN A 50 2.47 -39.67 26.56
C ASN A 50 3.12 -40.71 25.63
N ARG A 51 3.19 -40.37 24.33
CA ARG A 51 3.89 -41.15 23.31
C ARG A 51 5.28 -40.56 23.09
N LEU A 52 6.31 -41.41 23.06
CA LEU A 52 7.66 -41.04 22.67
C LEU A 52 7.86 -41.34 21.20
N ILE A 53 8.21 -40.32 20.41
CA ILE A 53 8.67 -40.50 19.03
C ILE A 53 10.18 -40.30 19.03
N ILE A 54 10.93 -41.35 18.72
CA ILE A 54 12.40 -41.29 18.68
C ILE A 54 12.88 -41.53 17.25
N THR A 55 13.58 -40.56 16.70
CA THR A 55 14.20 -40.64 15.37
C THR A 55 15.68 -40.95 15.54
N ALA A 56 16.12 -42.11 15.05
CA ALA A 56 17.50 -42.60 15.19
C ALA A 56 17.87 -43.57 14.06
N PRO A 57 19.17 -43.84 13.83
CA PRO A 57 19.62 -44.89 12.93
C PRO A 57 19.05 -46.27 13.31
N PRO A 58 18.72 -47.13 12.34
CA PRO A 58 18.04 -48.41 12.56
C PRO A 58 18.83 -49.35 13.48
N GLU A 59 20.16 -49.32 13.42
CA GLU A 59 21.04 -50.12 14.28
C GLU A 59 20.93 -49.76 15.77
N TRP A 60 20.46 -48.55 16.12
CA TRP A 60 20.31 -48.10 17.51
C TRP A 60 18.92 -48.39 18.09
N HIS A 61 17.94 -48.73 17.25
CA HIS A 61 16.54 -48.92 17.65
C HIS A 61 16.37 -49.97 18.76
N GLY A 62 17.07 -51.10 18.66
CA GLY A 62 17.01 -52.16 19.66
C GLY A 62 17.49 -51.69 21.05
N ARG A 63 18.62 -50.96 21.07
CA ARG A 63 19.20 -50.42 22.31
C ARG A 63 18.32 -49.31 22.89
N ILE A 64 17.83 -48.39 22.06
CA ILE A 64 16.90 -47.32 22.47
C ILE A 64 15.63 -47.93 23.07
N ALA A 65 15.00 -48.87 22.38
CA ALA A 65 13.77 -49.51 22.84
C ALA A 65 13.98 -50.25 24.18
N SER A 66 15.12 -50.93 24.34
CA SER A 66 15.46 -51.58 25.60
C SER A 66 15.62 -50.59 26.75
N LYS A 67 16.29 -49.45 26.54
CA LYS A 67 16.54 -48.45 27.59
C LYS A 67 15.28 -47.68 27.96
N VAL A 68 14.46 -47.31 26.99
CA VAL A 68 13.16 -46.67 27.23
C VAL A 68 12.24 -47.62 28.01
N ARG A 69 12.18 -48.91 27.63
CA ARG A 69 11.37 -49.90 28.35
C ARG A 69 11.89 -50.22 29.75
N ALA A 70 13.21 -50.13 29.99
CA ALA A 70 13.77 -50.23 31.34
C ALA A 70 13.25 -49.12 32.27
N GLY A 71 12.85 -47.97 31.71
CA GLY A 71 12.13 -46.92 32.41
C GLY A 71 10.64 -47.19 32.61
N GLY A 72 9.98 -48.00 31.79
CA GLY A 72 8.56 -48.29 31.91
C GLY A 72 7.89 -48.56 30.56
N ALA A 73 6.64 -49.02 30.59
CA ALA A 73 5.87 -49.36 29.40
C ALA A 73 5.31 -48.11 28.67
N ALA A 74 6.21 -47.27 28.15
CA ALA A 74 5.85 -46.11 27.33
C ALA A 74 5.37 -46.55 25.93
N ASP A 75 4.41 -45.79 25.36
CA ASP A 75 4.06 -45.89 23.94
C ASP A 75 5.21 -45.30 23.10
N LEU A 76 5.98 -46.16 22.43
CA LEU A 76 7.21 -45.81 21.72
C LEU A 76 7.04 -46.00 20.21
N VAL A 77 7.27 -44.92 19.45
CA VAL A 77 7.34 -44.93 17.98
C VAL A 77 8.77 -44.61 17.56
N LEU A 78 9.42 -45.58 16.92
CA LEU A 78 10.76 -45.40 16.36
C LEU A 78 10.65 -44.95 14.91
N ARG A 79 11.43 -43.94 14.55
CA ARG A 79 11.56 -43.43 13.18
C ARG A 79 13.00 -43.53 12.73
N GLU A 80 13.18 -43.76 11.44
CA GLU A 80 14.50 -43.78 10.83
C GLU A 80 15.04 -42.34 10.73
N GLY A 81 16.25 -42.14 11.24
CA GLY A 81 16.94 -40.86 11.28
C GLY A 81 18.28 -40.92 10.57
N PHE A 82 18.68 -39.81 9.95
CA PHE A 82 19.98 -39.67 9.32
C PHE A 82 21.10 -39.63 10.39
N TYR A 83 22.28 -40.13 10.01
CA TYR A 83 23.38 -40.45 10.90
C TYR A 83 23.81 -39.27 11.80
N GLU A 84 24.15 -39.61 13.05
CA GLU A 84 24.80 -38.82 14.10
C GLU A 84 23.95 -38.26 15.25
N ASN A 85 22.61 -38.22 15.19
CA ASN A 85 21.80 -37.71 16.31
C ASN A 85 20.54 -38.54 16.59
N VAL A 86 20.16 -38.64 17.87
CA VAL A 86 18.90 -39.22 18.35
C VAL A 86 17.98 -38.09 18.78
N LEU A 87 16.87 -37.92 18.05
CA LEU A 87 15.87 -36.90 18.35
C LEU A 87 14.71 -37.54 19.09
N VAL A 88 14.45 -37.13 20.32
CA VAL A 88 13.32 -37.62 21.12
C VAL A 88 12.26 -36.52 21.22
N ARG A 89 11.05 -36.81 20.74
CA ARG A 89 9.88 -35.94 20.87
C ARG A 89 8.82 -36.60 21.73
N VAL A 90 8.42 -35.93 22.80
CA VAL A 90 7.30 -36.34 23.65
C VAL A 90 6.00 -35.74 23.10
N GLN A 91 5.07 -36.58 22.67
CA GLN A 91 3.73 -36.17 22.24
C GLN A 91 2.69 -36.52 23.31
N SER A 92 1.94 -35.52 23.75
CA SER A 92 0.79 -35.74 24.61
C SER A 92 -0.34 -36.42 23.84
N LYS A 93 -0.90 -37.50 24.37
CA LYS A 93 -2.01 -38.23 23.73
C LYS A 93 -3.26 -37.35 23.49
N GLY A 94 -3.39 -36.22 24.19
CA GLY A 94 -4.43 -35.22 23.96
C GLY A 94 -4.18 -34.24 22.79
N ALA A 95 -2.96 -34.15 22.26
CA ALA A 95 -2.62 -33.23 21.16
C ALA A 95 -3.13 -33.72 19.79
N GLU A 96 -3.30 -35.03 19.61
CA GLU A 96 -3.79 -35.63 18.35
C GLU A 96 -5.31 -35.40 18.19
N VAL A 97 -6.07 -35.48 19.30
CA VAL A 97 -7.53 -35.25 19.33
C VAL A 97 -7.88 -33.74 19.18
N ALA A 98 -6.99 -32.84 19.60
CA ALA A 98 -7.15 -31.40 19.41
C ALA A 98 -6.72 -30.91 18.01
N ALA A 99 -5.94 -31.69 17.26
CA ALA A 99 -5.44 -31.31 15.95
C ALA A 99 -6.46 -31.48 14.81
N GLU A 100 -7.38 -32.44 14.91
CA GLU A 100 -8.47 -32.61 13.92
C GLU A 100 -9.49 -31.47 13.89
N PRO A 101 -10.06 -31.00 15.03
CA PRO A 101 -10.99 -29.87 14.99
C PRO A 101 -10.30 -28.59 14.51
N ALA A 102 -9.04 -28.37 14.87
CA ALA A 102 -8.26 -27.22 14.41
C ALA A 102 -8.01 -27.25 12.88
N ARG A 103 -7.88 -28.43 12.27
CA ARG A 103 -7.78 -28.56 10.80
C ARG A 103 -9.11 -28.28 10.11
N ALA A 104 -10.22 -28.77 10.68
CA ALA A 104 -11.56 -28.50 10.15
C ALA A 104 -11.94 -27.01 10.23
N ASP A 105 -11.58 -26.33 11.33
CA ASP A 105 -11.79 -24.89 11.47
C ASP A 105 -10.92 -24.09 10.50
N ALA A 106 -9.66 -24.47 10.31
CA ALA A 106 -8.78 -23.83 9.33
C ALA A 106 -9.29 -23.98 7.89
N GLU A 107 -9.89 -25.13 7.55
CA GLU A 107 -10.49 -25.37 6.24
C GLU A 107 -11.77 -24.54 6.04
N ARG A 108 -12.62 -24.43 7.07
CA ARG A 108 -13.80 -23.54 7.06
C ARG A 108 -13.39 -22.07 6.88
N SER A 109 -12.39 -21.60 7.60
CA SER A 109 -11.90 -20.21 7.44
C SER A 109 -11.32 -19.95 6.05
N ARG A 110 -10.68 -20.95 5.41
CA ARG A 110 -10.23 -20.83 4.02
C ARG A 110 -11.40 -20.76 3.04
N ALA A 111 -12.43 -21.58 3.22
CA ALA A 111 -13.62 -21.56 2.39
C ALA A 111 -14.40 -20.24 2.53
N GLU A 112 -14.49 -19.67 3.74
CA GLU A 112 -15.09 -18.36 3.98
C GLU A 112 -14.27 -17.23 3.33
N ALA A 113 -12.95 -17.29 3.42
CA ALA A 113 -12.07 -16.31 2.77
C ALA A 113 -12.17 -16.35 1.24
N GLU A 114 -12.33 -17.53 0.63
CA GLU A 114 -12.58 -17.65 -0.81
C GLU A 114 -13.95 -17.10 -1.23
N ARG A 115 -15.00 -17.37 -0.46
CA ARG A 115 -16.34 -16.78 -0.71
C ARG A 115 -16.31 -15.26 -0.64
N ALA A 116 -15.64 -14.69 0.37
CA ALA A 116 -15.48 -13.25 0.51
C ALA A 116 -14.71 -12.63 -0.68
N LYS A 117 -13.69 -13.32 -1.21
CA LYS A 117 -12.96 -12.87 -2.41
C LYS A 117 -13.85 -12.90 -3.65
N ALA A 118 -14.64 -13.95 -3.84
CA ALA A 118 -15.56 -14.06 -4.97
C ALA A 118 -16.64 -12.96 -4.93
N GLU A 119 -17.17 -12.63 -3.76
CA GLU A 119 -18.14 -11.54 -3.59
C GLU A 119 -17.51 -10.15 -3.82
N ALA A 120 -16.27 -9.95 -3.36
CA ALA A 120 -15.50 -8.74 -3.65
C ALA A 120 -15.19 -8.58 -5.16
N GLU A 121 -14.95 -9.67 -5.88
CA GLU A 121 -14.75 -9.63 -7.32
C GLU A 121 -16.05 -9.31 -8.07
N LYS A 122 -17.17 -9.90 -7.66
CA LYS A 122 -18.48 -9.61 -8.22
C LYS A 122 -18.87 -8.13 -8.05
N SER A 123 -18.68 -7.58 -6.85
CA SER A 123 -18.97 -6.15 -6.59
C SER A 123 -18.07 -5.21 -7.40
N ARG A 124 -16.80 -5.57 -7.63
CA ARG A 124 -15.91 -4.81 -8.52
C ARG A 124 -16.37 -4.86 -9.98
N ALA A 125 -16.84 -6.01 -10.45
CA ALA A 125 -17.37 -6.15 -11.80
C ALA A 125 -18.65 -5.31 -12.00
N GLU A 126 -19.55 -5.31 -11.02
CA GLU A 126 -20.75 -4.47 -11.03
C GLU A 126 -20.41 -2.98 -11.01
N ALA A 127 -19.44 -2.56 -10.18
CA ALA A 127 -18.97 -1.18 -10.15
C ALA A 127 -18.31 -0.75 -11.48
N ALA A 128 -17.60 -1.66 -12.16
CA ALA A 128 -17.02 -1.40 -13.47
C ALA A 128 -18.11 -1.20 -14.55
N LYS A 129 -19.16 -2.04 -14.54
CA LYS A 129 -20.31 -1.88 -15.44
C LYS A 129 -21.03 -0.55 -15.22
N ALA A 130 -21.29 -0.18 -13.96
CA ALA A 130 -21.93 1.10 -13.63
C ALA A 130 -21.10 2.31 -14.10
N LYS A 131 -19.76 2.24 -14.01
CA LYS A 131 -18.88 3.29 -14.54
C LYS A 131 -18.95 3.39 -16.06
N ALA A 132 -18.95 2.26 -16.77
CA ALA A 132 -19.07 2.24 -18.22
C ALA A 132 -20.41 2.82 -18.70
N GLU A 133 -21.52 2.50 -18.02
CA GLU A 133 -22.83 3.09 -18.31
C GLU A 133 -22.86 4.61 -18.05
N ALA A 134 -22.27 5.07 -16.94
CA ALA A 134 -22.17 6.48 -16.63
C ALA A 134 -21.31 7.26 -17.66
N GLU A 135 -20.25 6.65 -18.17
CA GLU A 135 -19.42 7.23 -19.23
C GLU A 135 -20.18 7.33 -20.55
N LYS A 136 -20.92 6.28 -20.92
CA LYS A 136 -21.79 6.29 -22.10
C LYS A 136 -22.83 7.41 -22.05
N LEU A 137 -23.50 7.58 -20.91
CA LEU A 137 -24.48 8.66 -20.72
C LEU A 137 -23.85 10.05 -20.78
N ARG A 138 -22.60 10.21 -20.31
CA ARG A 138 -21.86 11.48 -20.45
C ARG A 138 -21.53 11.79 -21.91
N ALA A 139 -21.08 10.78 -22.67
CA ALA A 139 -20.79 10.95 -24.09
C ALA A 139 -22.06 11.30 -24.89
N GLU A 140 -23.20 10.69 -24.57
CA GLU A 140 -24.50 11.02 -25.18
C GLU A 140 -24.93 12.46 -24.83
N ALA A 141 -24.77 12.89 -23.57
CA ALA A 141 -25.08 14.25 -23.16
C ALA A 141 -24.17 15.30 -23.83
N GLU A 142 -22.89 14.98 -24.05
CA GLU A 142 -21.95 15.86 -24.76
C GLU A 142 -22.32 16.01 -26.24
N ARG A 143 -22.70 14.92 -26.91
CA ARG A 143 -23.21 14.96 -28.29
C ARG A 143 -24.46 15.84 -28.40
N ALA A 144 -25.42 15.68 -27.49
CA ALA A 144 -26.63 16.50 -27.49
C ALA A 144 -26.32 18.01 -27.28
N ARG A 145 -25.31 18.34 -26.47
CA ARG A 145 -24.86 19.73 -26.31
C ARG A 145 -24.23 20.30 -27.58
N PHE A 146 -23.41 19.50 -28.26
CA PHE A 146 -22.79 19.90 -29.52
C PHE A 146 -23.85 20.14 -30.62
N GLU A 147 -24.84 19.26 -30.74
CA GLU A 147 -25.96 19.43 -31.66
C GLU A 147 -26.77 20.70 -31.35
N ALA A 148 -27.02 20.99 -30.07
CA ALA A 148 -27.71 22.20 -29.65
C ALA A 148 -26.91 23.48 -29.95
N GLU A 149 -25.58 23.48 -29.82
CA GLU A 149 -24.74 24.60 -30.25
C GLU A 149 -24.76 24.80 -31.76
N LEU A 150 -24.69 23.71 -32.53
CA LEU A 150 -24.76 23.77 -33.99
C LEU A 150 -26.09 24.42 -34.44
N ALA A 151 -27.21 24.01 -33.85
CA ALA A 151 -28.53 24.57 -34.14
C ALA A 151 -28.62 26.07 -33.80
N LYS A 152 -28.03 26.50 -32.68
CA LYS A 152 -27.96 27.93 -32.31
C LYS A 152 -27.10 28.73 -33.29
N ALA A 153 -25.95 28.20 -33.72
CA ALA A 153 -25.09 28.85 -34.70
C ALA A 153 -25.80 29.04 -36.05
N GLN A 154 -26.52 28.02 -36.51
CA GLN A 154 -27.33 28.10 -37.73
C GLN A 154 -28.45 29.15 -37.61
N ALA A 155 -29.16 29.18 -36.48
CA ALA A 155 -30.19 30.19 -36.23
C ALA A 155 -29.62 31.62 -36.21
N ALA A 156 -28.44 31.82 -35.61
CA ALA A 156 -27.76 33.11 -35.61
C ALA A 156 -27.33 33.56 -37.01
N GLN A 157 -26.81 32.64 -37.84
CA GLN A 157 -26.48 32.94 -39.25
C GLN A 157 -27.73 33.31 -40.06
N ALA A 158 -28.85 32.59 -39.86
CA ALA A 158 -30.10 32.92 -40.52
C ALA A 158 -30.63 34.31 -40.12
N ALA A 159 -30.51 34.68 -38.83
CA ALA A 159 -30.88 35.99 -38.34
C ALA A 159 -29.98 37.11 -38.91
N GLN A 160 -28.67 36.87 -39.03
CA GLN A 160 -27.74 37.82 -39.65
C GLN A 160 -28.02 37.99 -41.15
N ALA A 161 -28.33 36.91 -41.87
CA ALA A 161 -28.73 36.97 -43.28
C ALA A 161 -30.03 37.77 -43.47
N ALA A 162 -31.02 37.58 -42.59
CA ALA A 162 -32.25 38.35 -42.60
C ALA A 162 -32.02 39.84 -42.30
N ALA A 163 -31.16 40.17 -41.33
CA ALA A 163 -30.80 41.54 -40.99
C ALA A 163 -30.04 42.24 -42.14
N ALA A 164 -29.13 41.54 -42.82
CA ALA A 164 -28.41 42.05 -43.98
C ALA A 164 -29.35 42.32 -45.17
N ALA A 165 -30.35 41.46 -45.39
CA ALA A 165 -31.37 41.68 -46.42
C ALA A 165 -32.24 42.91 -46.12
N GLN A 166 -32.57 43.18 -44.85
CA GLN A 166 -33.32 44.37 -44.45
C GLN A 166 -32.47 45.66 -44.56
N ALA A 167 -31.18 45.60 -44.23
CA ALA A 167 -30.26 46.72 -44.39
C ALA A 167 -30.08 47.15 -45.86
N ALA A 168 -30.15 46.21 -46.81
CA ALA A 168 -30.09 46.50 -48.24
C ALA A 168 -31.34 47.24 -48.79
N THR A 169 -32.45 47.29 -48.04
CA THR A 169 -33.71 47.96 -48.44
C THR A 169 -33.90 49.37 -47.88
N THR A 170 -32.93 49.93 -47.15
CA THR A 170 -33.07 51.25 -46.51
C THR A 170 -32.12 52.28 -47.16
N PRO A 171 -32.62 53.40 -47.73
CA PRO A 171 -31.75 54.47 -48.24
C PRO A 171 -31.06 55.20 -47.08
N ALA A 172 -29.75 55.39 -47.22
CA ALA A 172 -28.88 56.02 -46.21
C ALA A 172 -29.20 57.50 -45.96
N PRO A 173 -29.19 57.97 -44.69
CA PRO A 173 -28.88 59.35 -44.36
C PRO A 173 -27.44 59.50 -43.86
N ALA A 174 -26.86 60.66 -44.19
CA ALA A 174 -25.46 61.07 -44.06
C ALA A 174 -24.90 61.09 -42.61
N PRO A 175 -23.57 60.98 -42.43
CA PRO A 175 -22.93 60.97 -41.12
C PRO A 175 -22.67 62.40 -40.61
N ALA A 176 -23.08 62.69 -39.38
CA ALA A 176 -22.69 63.88 -38.66
C ALA A 176 -21.59 63.56 -37.64
N THR A 177 -20.52 64.34 -37.72
CA THR A 177 -19.31 64.37 -36.89
C THR A 177 -19.53 65.10 -35.56
N LYS A 178 -18.72 64.73 -34.54
CA LYS A 178 -18.18 65.51 -33.38
C LYS A 178 -18.07 64.60 -32.16
N SER A 179 -17.14 64.76 -31.22
CA SER A 179 -15.82 65.40 -31.11
C SER A 179 -15.31 65.00 -29.72
N ALA A 180 -13.99 64.92 -29.61
CA ALA A 180 -13.16 64.75 -28.41
C ALA A 180 -13.61 65.52 -27.14
N ALA A 181 -13.31 64.98 -25.94
CA ALA A 181 -12.16 65.44 -25.11
C ALA A 181 -12.29 65.09 -23.60
N ALA A 182 -11.11 64.84 -23.00
CA ALA A 182 -10.74 65.09 -21.60
C ALA A 182 -11.38 64.23 -20.49
N ALA A 183 -10.79 64.04 -19.32
CA ALA A 183 -9.44 63.97 -18.79
C ALA A 183 -9.63 63.61 -17.29
N ALA A 184 -8.73 62.80 -16.74
CA ALA A 184 -8.34 62.70 -15.33
C ALA A 184 -9.41 62.80 -14.21
N SER A 185 -9.44 61.78 -13.34
CA SER A 185 -8.90 61.90 -11.97
C SER A 185 -9.09 60.60 -11.18
N ALA A 186 -7.98 60.06 -10.72
CA ALA A 186 -7.93 59.05 -9.68
C ALA A 186 -8.15 59.72 -8.31
N THR A 187 -8.98 59.10 -7.46
CA THR A 187 -8.88 59.27 -6.01
C THR A 187 -8.98 57.89 -5.37
N ALA A 188 -7.83 57.41 -4.90
CA ALA A 188 -7.70 56.23 -4.07
C ALA A 188 -8.26 56.53 -2.66
N ALA A 189 -9.11 55.64 -2.16
CA ALA A 189 -9.38 55.50 -0.73
C ALA A 189 -8.85 54.14 -0.29
N ALA A 190 -7.83 54.21 0.57
CA ALA A 190 -6.97 53.15 1.06
C ALA A 190 -7.70 51.96 1.68
N ARG A 191 -7.29 50.76 1.25
CA ARG A 191 -7.07 49.62 2.15
C ARG A 191 -5.65 49.09 1.91
N THR A 192 -5.00 48.83 3.03
CA THR A 192 -3.59 48.55 3.27
C THR A 192 -2.99 47.45 2.36
N PRO A 193 -1.73 47.59 1.89
CA PRO A 193 -1.12 46.68 0.93
C PRO A 193 -0.58 45.43 1.62
N SER A 194 -1.07 44.26 1.20
CA SER A 194 -0.28 43.02 1.24
C SER A 194 0.65 43.03 0.02
N ALA A 195 1.89 42.59 0.19
CA ALA A 195 2.99 42.62 -0.80
C ALA A 195 2.56 42.29 -2.25
N PRO A 196 3.22 42.87 -3.28
CA PRO A 196 2.86 42.63 -4.68
C PRO A 196 3.03 41.15 -5.00
N ALA A 197 1.93 40.47 -5.32
CA ALA A 197 1.96 39.16 -5.96
C ALA A 197 2.77 39.32 -7.25
N SER A 198 3.79 38.48 -7.41
CA SER A 198 4.57 38.46 -8.64
C SER A 198 3.65 38.09 -9.82
N GLY A 199 3.93 38.57 -11.04
CA GLY A 199 3.09 38.26 -12.21
C GLY A 199 2.91 36.75 -12.46
N ASP A 200 3.84 35.95 -11.95
CA ASP A 200 3.80 34.49 -11.98
C ASP A 200 2.72 33.91 -11.06
N ASP A 201 2.49 34.51 -9.88
CA ASP A 201 1.45 34.06 -8.93
C ASP A 201 0.04 34.23 -9.50
N GLU A 202 -0.21 35.33 -10.22
CA GLU A 202 -1.50 35.56 -10.89
C GLU A 202 -1.72 34.58 -12.04
N ALA A 203 -0.66 34.26 -12.80
CA ALA A 203 -0.72 33.26 -13.85
C ALA A 203 -1.02 31.85 -13.28
N ILE A 204 -0.37 31.48 -12.18
CA ILE A 204 -0.62 30.23 -11.46
C ILE A 204 -2.07 30.19 -10.94
N ARG A 205 -2.59 31.29 -10.38
CA ARG A 205 -3.98 31.35 -9.92
C ARG A 205 -4.97 31.12 -11.05
N ARG A 206 -4.79 31.78 -12.20
CA ARG A 206 -5.65 31.59 -13.39
C ARG A 206 -5.61 30.14 -13.89
N LYS A 207 -4.41 29.54 -13.92
CA LYS A 207 -4.23 28.12 -14.29
C LYS A 207 -5.00 27.20 -13.35
N PHE A 208 -4.95 27.45 -12.05
CA PHE A 208 -5.72 26.66 -11.07
C PHE A 208 -7.22 26.86 -11.21
N GLU A 209 -7.72 28.08 -11.41
CA GLU A 209 -9.14 28.32 -11.64
C GLU A 209 -9.64 27.60 -12.90
N GLN A 210 -8.85 27.64 -13.98
CA GLN A 210 -9.17 26.95 -15.23
C GLN A 210 -9.21 25.43 -15.07
N SER A 211 -8.21 24.85 -14.40
CA SER A 211 -8.06 23.39 -14.27
C SER A 211 -8.89 22.76 -13.16
N LEU A 212 -9.02 23.43 -12.01
CA LEU A 212 -9.67 22.89 -10.81
C LEU A 212 -11.13 23.34 -10.66
N ASN A 213 -11.48 24.52 -11.18
CA ASN A 213 -12.81 25.11 -11.03
C ASN A 213 -13.52 25.41 -12.36
N GLY A 214 -13.00 24.86 -13.47
CA GLY A 214 -13.60 25.00 -14.80
C GLY A 214 -13.64 26.45 -15.30
N GLY A 215 -12.66 27.27 -14.89
CA GLY A 215 -12.54 28.68 -15.27
C GLY A 215 -13.31 29.65 -14.37
N ARG A 216 -13.96 29.17 -13.31
CA ARG A 216 -14.61 30.04 -12.32
C ARG A 216 -13.61 30.48 -11.26
N SER A 217 -13.76 31.71 -10.79
CA SER A 217 -12.99 32.22 -9.67
C SER A 217 -13.19 31.38 -8.41
N ALA A 218 -12.17 31.31 -7.57
CA ALA A 218 -12.28 30.63 -6.28
C ALA A 218 -13.47 31.19 -5.46
N ASP A 219 -14.15 30.31 -4.74
CA ASP A 219 -15.29 30.62 -3.87
C ASP A 219 -14.89 31.46 -2.65
N GLY A 220 -13.59 31.55 -2.36
CA GLY A 220 -13.03 32.44 -1.35
C GLY A 220 -11.62 32.06 -0.92
N SER A 221 -11.24 32.53 0.25
CA SER A 221 -10.01 32.14 0.93
C SER A 221 -10.28 31.26 2.15
N LEU A 222 -9.35 30.36 2.44
CA LEU A 222 -9.36 29.45 3.57
C LEU A 222 -8.07 29.62 4.37
N THR A 223 -8.19 29.47 5.69
CA THR A 223 -7.04 29.38 6.60
C THR A 223 -6.75 27.91 6.91
N VAL A 224 -5.54 27.59 7.35
CA VAL A 224 -5.13 26.21 7.68
C VAL A 224 -6.03 25.60 8.76
N ALA A 225 -6.47 26.41 9.73
CA ALA A 225 -7.37 25.98 10.80
C ALA A 225 -8.76 25.54 10.32
N LYS A 226 -9.15 25.94 9.10
CA LYS A 226 -10.45 25.60 8.48
C LYS A 226 -10.36 24.43 7.50
N LEU A 227 -9.18 23.83 7.33
CA LEU A 227 -9.01 22.63 6.52
C LEU A 227 -9.71 21.43 7.17
N GLU A 228 -10.46 20.71 6.35
CA GLU A 228 -11.28 19.57 6.78
C GLU A 228 -10.73 18.27 6.19
N SER A 229 -11.05 17.15 6.85
CA SER A 229 -10.71 15.83 6.34
C SER A 229 -11.38 15.60 4.97
N GLY A 230 -10.60 15.14 4.00
CA GLY A 230 -11.04 14.92 2.63
C GLY A 230 -10.77 16.09 1.69
N ASP A 231 -10.39 17.27 2.20
CA ASP A 231 -9.93 18.38 1.35
C ASP A 231 -8.69 17.98 0.55
N THR A 232 -8.61 18.43 -0.70
CA THR A 232 -7.43 18.22 -1.55
C THR A 232 -6.71 19.55 -1.75
N LEU A 233 -5.46 19.60 -1.30
CA LEU A 233 -4.55 20.73 -1.41
C LEU A 233 -3.68 20.59 -2.66
N TYR A 234 -3.57 21.65 -3.43
CA TYR A 234 -2.70 21.81 -4.59
C TYR A 234 -1.70 22.93 -4.31
N VAL A 235 -0.42 22.70 -4.61
CA VAL A 235 0.67 23.65 -4.31
C VAL A 235 1.50 23.87 -5.57
N ASP A 236 1.60 25.11 -6.04
CA ASP A 236 2.47 25.48 -7.16
C ASP A 236 3.20 26.78 -6.76
N GLY A 237 4.46 26.64 -6.37
CA GLY A 237 5.26 27.73 -5.80
C GLY A 237 4.65 28.29 -4.50
N ALA A 238 4.40 29.60 -4.48
CA ALA A 238 3.78 30.28 -3.34
C ALA A 238 2.25 30.09 -3.29
N VAL A 239 1.63 29.73 -4.41
CA VAL A 239 0.17 29.67 -4.55
C VAL A 239 -0.35 28.29 -4.12
N LYS A 240 -1.33 28.31 -3.22
CA LYS A 240 -1.92 27.10 -2.64
C LYS A 240 -3.44 27.14 -2.85
N ALA A 241 -3.99 26.10 -3.48
CA ALA A 241 -5.42 25.97 -3.75
C ALA A 241 -5.99 24.74 -3.02
N VAL A 242 -7.20 24.85 -2.51
CA VAL A 242 -7.90 23.77 -1.82
C VAL A 242 -9.18 23.47 -2.57
N THR A 243 -9.39 22.23 -2.96
CA THR A 243 -10.68 21.79 -3.50
C THR A 243 -11.43 20.99 -2.44
N ARG A 244 -12.66 21.40 -2.14
CA ARG A 244 -13.58 20.75 -1.21
C ARG A 244 -14.80 20.25 -1.95
N ARG A 245 -15.26 19.05 -1.61
CA ARG A 245 -16.49 18.49 -2.18
C ARG A 245 -17.65 18.68 -1.21
N GLU A 246 -18.52 19.64 -1.50
CA GLU A 246 -19.77 19.84 -0.77
C GLU A 246 -20.94 19.22 -1.55
N GLY A 247 -21.27 17.98 -1.17
CA GLY A 247 -22.30 17.19 -1.84
C GLY A 247 -21.97 16.92 -3.31
N ARG A 248 -22.69 17.60 -4.21
CA ARG A 248 -22.51 17.49 -5.67
C ARG A 248 -21.63 18.59 -6.27
N ARG A 249 -21.25 19.61 -5.49
CA ARG A 249 -20.43 20.73 -5.96
C ARG A 249 -18.98 20.56 -5.50
N LEU A 250 -18.06 20.88 -6.40
CA LEU A 250 -16.66 21.08 -6.07
C LEU A 250 -16.47 22.58 -5.88
N LEU A 251 -16.02 22.97 -4.69
CA LEU A 251 -15.69 24.35 -4.33
C LEU A 251 -14.18 24.48 -4.29
N MET A 252 -13.68 25.63 -4.70
CA MET A 252 -12.25 25.93 -4.73
C MET A 252 -11.98 27.14 -3.84
N TYR A 253 -11.00 27.02 -2.95
CA TYR A 253 -10.57 28.09 -2.06
C TYR A 253 -9.07 28.36 -2.19
N TRP A 254 -8.65 29.60 -2.00
CA TRP A 254 -7.25 29.95 -1.85
C TRP A 254 -6.79 29.74 -0.42
N LEU A 255 -5.74 28.96 -0.20
CA LEU A 255 -5.14 28.84 1.13
C LEU A 255 -4.23 30.05 1.37
N THR A 256 -4.55 30.85 2.40
CA THR A 256 -3.83 32.09 2.70
C THR A 256 -2.68 31.91 3.67
N ASP A 257 -2.72 30.87 4.49
CA ASP A 257 -1.65 30.63 5.46
C ASP A 257 -0.65 29.63 4.91
N ASP A 258 0.59 29.74 5.36
CA ASP A 258 1.59 28.73 5.08
C ASP A 258 1.32 27.45 5.87
N ILE A 259 1.52 26.34 5.19
CA ILE A 259 1.31 25.00 5.72
C ILE A 259 2.56 24.18 5.44
N ASP A 260 3.07 23.53 6.47
CA ASP A 260 4.13 22.55 6.32
C ASP A 260 3.56 21.28 5.66
N LEU A 261 4.03 20.98 4.44
CA LEU A 261 3.57 19.81 3.66
C LEU A 261 4.04 18.49 4.26
N ARG A 262 4.99 18.53 5.20
CA ARG A 262 5.50 17.36 5.94
C ARG A 262 4.56 16.93 7.06
N ARG A 263 3.49 17.66 7.32
CA ARG A 263 2.51 17.29 8.35
C ARG A 263 1.96 15.88 8.13
N THR A 264 1.92 15.09 9.20
CA THR A 264 1.35 13.72 9.15
C THR A 264 -0.13 13.70 8.81
N GLU A 265 -0.82 14.82 9.06
CA GLU A 265 -2.20 15.09 8.71
C GLU A 265 -2.42 15.30 7.20
N LEU A 266 -1.34 15.44 6.42
CA LEU A 266 -1.36 15.57 4.97
C LEU A 266 -0.82 14.29 4.31
N ARG A 267 -1.63 13.67 3.45
CA ARG A 267 -1.23 12.52 2.64
C ARG A 267 -0.77 13.00 1.26
N PRO A 268 0.48 12.76 0.84
CA PRO A 268 0.89 13.05 -0.53
C PRO A 268 0.13 12.16 -1.52
N LEU A 269 -0.45 12.78 -2.56
CA LEU A 269 -1.13 12.11 -3.67
C LEU A 269 -0.34 12.25 -4.98
N ALA A 270 0.38 13.34 -5.16
CA ALA A 270 1.32 13.61 -6.25
C ALA A 270 2.32 14.69 -5.78
N GLN A 271 3.29 15.05 -6.62
CA GLN A 271 4.34 16.05 -6.33
C GLN A 271 3.78 17.34 -5.69
N ASP A 272 2.66 17.82 -6.24
CA ASP A 272 2.04 19.09 -5.89
C ASP A 272 0.62 18.94 -5.33
N ARG A 273 0.26 17.72 -4.91
CA ARG A 273 -1.11 17.39 -4.51
C ARG A 273 -1.14 16.57 -3.23
N TYR A 274 -1.92 17.04 -2.26
CA TYR A 274 -2.01 16.45 -0.93
C TYR A 274 -3.48 16.29 -0.53
N GLN A 275 -3.81 15.24 0.23
CA GLN A 275 -5.12 15.05 0.83
C GLN A 275 -5.04 15.28 2.32
N VAL A 276 -5.91 16.13 2.85
CA VAL A 276 -6.05 16.36 4.28
C VAL A 276 -6.75 15.15 4.90
N LEU A 277 -6.10 14.48 5.84
CA LEU A 277 -6.64 13.30 6.52
C LEU A 277 -7.47 13.65 7.76
N GLY A 278 -7.18 14.77 8.40
CA GLY A 278 -7.84 15.20 9.63
C GLY A 278 -7.71 16.71 9.84
N THR A 279 -8.44 17.24 10.82
CA THR A 279 -8.38 18.67 11.16
C THR A 279 -6.99 19.04 11.64
N ILE A 280 -6.43 20.10 11.06
CA ILE A 280 -5.10 20.59 11.39
C ILE A 280 -5.20 21.55 12.58
N ARG A 281 -4.89 21.08 13.79
CA ARG A 281 -4.94 21.86 15.03
C ARG A 281 -3.66 21.66 15.85
N GLY A 282 -3.07 22.76 16.33
CA GLY A 282 -1.93 22.74 17.25
C GLY A 282 -0.58 22.38 16.60
N GLU A 283 0.39 22.06 17.46
CA GLU A 283 1.76 21.70 17.09
C GLU A 283 1.78 20.49 16.14
N ALA A 284 2.47 20.67 15.02
CA ALA A 284 2.54 19.67 13.96
C ALA A 284 3.37 18.47 14.40
N LYS A 285 2.80 17.27 14.29
CA LYS A 285 3.64 16.06 14.19
C LYS A 285 4.13 15.99 12.74
N LEU A 286 5.36 16.44 12.53
CA LEU A 286 6.02 16.41 11.24
C LEU A 286 6.40 14.96 10.92
N ARG A 287 6.10 14.54 9.69
CA ARG A 287 6.68 13.35 9.09
C ARG A 287 8.17 13.61 8.98
N GLU A 288 8.98 12.70 9.51
CA GLU A 288 10.40 12.69 9.19
C GLU A 288 10.52 12.60 7.67
N GLU A 289 11.09 13.64 7.09
CA GLU A 289 11.40 13.65 5.68
C GLU A 289 12.39 12.50 5.47
N ALA A 290 11.99 11.46 4.74
CA ALA A 290 12.87 10.38 4.31
C ALA A 290 13.80 10.92 3.20
N THR A 291 14.53 11.98 3.48
CA THR A 291 15.56 12.52 2.61
C THR A 291 16.87 11.79 2.95
N ALA A 292 17.45 11.17 1.92
CA ALA A 292 18.69 10.38 1.89
C ALA A 292 18.68 8.93 2.46
N ALA A 293 17.82 8.55 3.41
CA ALA A 293 17.92 7.21 4.04
C ALA A 293 17.32 6.03 3.22
N ASN A 294 16.51 6.29 2.19
CA ASN A 294 15.89 5.23 1.37
C ASN A 294 16.53 5.05 -0.01
N VAL A 295 17.60 5.80 -0.31
CA VAL A 295 18.35 5.61 -1.56
C VAL A 295 19.29 4.44 -1.38
N VAL A 296 19.00 3.34 -2.05
CA VAL A 296 19.86 2.16 -2.09
C VAL A 296 20.71 2.22 -3.35
N VAL A 297 22.03 2.24 -3.19
CA VAL A 297 22.98 2.08 -4.30
C VAL A 297 23.17 0.58 -4.51
N ALA A 298 22.27 -0.01 -5.30
CA ALA A 298 22.30 -1.44 -5.58
C ALA A 298 23.47 -1.77 -6.51
N ARG A 299 24.22 -2.81 -6.16
CA ARG A 299 25.33 -3.33 -6.97
C ARG A 299 25.10 -4.80 -7.24
N GLU A 300 25.70 -5.31 -8.30
CA GLU A 300 25.76 -6.75 -8.49
C GLU A 300 26.58 -7.35 -7.35
N PRO A 301 25.98 -8.23 -6.52
CA PRO A 301 26.68 -8.77 -5.37
C PRO A 301 27.66 -9.87 -5.78
N ALA A 302 28.82 -9.90 -5.12
CA ALA A 302 29.81 -10.96 -5.31
C ALA A 302 29.19 -12.35 -5.06
N ALA A 303 29.69 -13.38 -5.74
CA ALA A 303 29.11 -14.73 -5.72
C ALA A 303 29.02 -15.33 -4.30
N ASP A 304 29.93 -14.95 -3.42
CA ASP A 304 30.04 -15.37 -2.01
C ASP A 304 29.40 -14.39 -1.02
N ALA A 305 28.81 -13.28 -1.50
CA ALA A 305 28.20 -12.28 -0.64
C ALA A 305 27.02 -12.90 0.15
N PRO A 306 26.94 -12.70 1.48
CA PRO A 306 25.88 -13.32 2.29
C PRO A 306 24.48 -12.85 1.89
N GLY A 307 24.33 -11.59 1.45
CA GLY A 307 23.07 -11.05 0.94
C GLY A 307 22.61 -11.76 -0.33
N ARG A 308 23.54 -12.06 -1.24
CA ARG A 308 23.29 -12.83 -2.46
C ARG A 308 22.82 -14.23 -2.15
N LEU A 309 23.61 -14.99 -1.37
CA LEU A 309 23.31 -16.37 -1.03
C LEU A 309 21.96 -16.50 -0.31
N ALA A 310 21.63 -15.56 0.58
CA ALA A 310 20.33 -15.55 1.26
C ALA A 310 19.14 -15.32 0.30
N LEU A 311 19.28 -14.38 -0.63
CA LEU A 311 18.24 -14.06 -1.62
C LEU A 311 18.11 -15.18 -2.68
N GLU A 312 19.21 -15.75 -3.17
CA GLU A 312 19.19 -16.88 -4.11
C GLU A 312 18.58 -18.12 -3.46
N LYS A 313 18.94 -18.43 -2.20
CA LYS A 313 18.34 -19.54 -1.45
C LYS A 313 16.82 -19.38 -1.24
N SER A 314 16.36 -18.16 -0.95
CA SER A 314 14.95 -17.92 -0.63
C SER A 314 14.06 -17.67 -1.84
N LEU A 315 14.59 -17.12 -2.92
CA LEU A 315 13.81 -16.66 -4.07
C LEU A 315 14.12 -17.41 -5.37
N ASN A 316 15.24 -18.13 -5.44
CA ASN A 316 15.69 -18.88 -6.62
C ASN A 316 16.11 -20.33 -6.30
N ASP A 317 15.58 -20.90 -5.21
CA ASP A 317 15.85 -22.28 -4.79
C ASP A 317 17.36 -22.60 -4.64
N GLY A 318 18.18 -21.59 -4.33
CA GLY A 318 19.63 -21.70 -4.20
C GLY A 318 20.40 -21.63 -5.52
N HIS A 319 19.73 -21.47 -6.67
CA HIS A 319 20.40 -21.31 -7.95
C HIS A 319 20.94 -19.89 -8.11
N SER A 320 22.09 -19.78 -8.77
CA SER A 320 22.71 -18.48 -9.03
C SER A 320 21.88 -17.65 -10.01
N VAL A 321 21.70 -16.36 -9.69
CA VAL A 321 21.11 -15.37 -10.60
C VAL A 321 22.26 -14.59 -11.25
N THR A 322 22.36 -14.66 -12.57
CA THR A 322 23.43 -14.00 -13.34
C THR A 322 22.95 -12.77 -14.10
N GLN A 323 21.64 -12.58 -14.19
CA GLN A 323 21.07 -11.44 -14.92
C GLN A 323 21.11 -10.19 -14.05
N THR A 324 21.46 -9.05 -14.64
CA THR A 324 21.42 -7.73 -14.01
C THR A 324 20.40 -6.82 -14.70
N MET A 325 19.88 -5.83 -13.98
CA MET A 325 18.88 -4.90 -14.46
C MET A 325 19.11 -3.50 -13.86
N PRO A 326 19.12 -2.43 -14.66
CA PRO A 326 19.16 -1.07 -14.14
C PRO A 326 17.77 -0.60 -13.66
N PRO A 327 17.69 0.38 -12.73
CA PRO A 327 16.42 0.97 -12.27
C PRO A 327 15.49 1.41 -13.40
N ALA A 328 16.03 1.99 -14.47
CA ALA A 328 15.28 2.44 -15.64
C ALA A 328 14.53 1.33 -16.41
N ARG A 329 14.81 0.04 -16.13
CA ARG A 329 14.10 -1.11 -16.73
C ARG A 329 13.06 -1.72 -15.79
N LEU A 330 12.88 -1.17 -14.59
CA LEU A 330 11.82 -1.61 -13.68
C LEU A 330 10.46 -1.33 -14.29
N GLY A 331 9.58 -2.31 -14.15
CA GLY A 331 8.22 -2.28 -14.66
C GLY A 331 7.21 -2.46 -13.56
N LYS A 332 5.98 -2.08 -13.85
CA LYS A 332 4.84 -2.25 -12.97
C LYS A 332 4.67 -3.71 -12.56
N ASN A 333 4.45 -3.91 -11.26
CA ASN A 333 4.38 -5.18 -10.55
C ASN A 333 5.69 -5.93 -10.36
N ASP A 334 6.84 -5.33 -10.67
CA ASP A 334 8.11 -5.90 -10.22
C ASP A 334 8.19 -5.89 -8.70
N MET A 335 8.74 -6.97 -8.14
CA MET A 335 8.99 -7.11 -6.71
C MET A 335 10.48 -6.94 -6.44
N LEU A 336 10.81 -6.01 -5.56
CA LEU A 336 12.17 -5.72 -5.12
C LEU A 336 12.38 -6.31 -3.73
N TYR A 337 13.42 -7.12 -3.57
CA TYR A 337 13.85 -7.69 -2.30
C TYR A 337 15.21 -7.15 -1.94
N VAL A 338 15.31 -6.47 -0.80
CA VAL A 338 16.48 -5.69 -0.41
C VAL A 338 17.20 -6.39 0.75
N ASN A 339 18.50 -6.61 0.64
CA ASN A 339 19.32 -7.10 1.73
C ASN A 339 20.68 -6.39 1.72
N GLY A 340 20.79 -5.33 2.52
CA GLY A 340 21.93 -4.42 2.47
C GLY A 340 21.99 -3.70 1.11
N ASP A 341 23.09 -3.87 0.39
CA ASP A 341 23.34 -3.34 -0.96
C ASP A 341 22.89 -4.29 -2.09
N SER A 342 22.43 -5.49 -1.73
CA SER A 342 21.96 -6.50 -2.68
C SER A 342 20.46 -6.34 -2.88
N VAL A 343 20.04 -6.05 -4.11
CA VAL A 343 18.62 -5.93 -4.45
C VAL A 343 18.25 -6.90 -5.56
N LEU A 344 17.39 -7.87 -5.25
CA LEU A 344 16.89 -8.83 -6.23
C LEU A 344 15.51 -8.38 -6.76
N VAL A 345 15.41 -8.27 -8.08
CA VAL A 345 14.16 -8.02 -8.80
C VAL A 345 13.55 -9.36 -9.18
N VAL A 346 12.28 -9.56 -8.82
CA VAL A 346 11.48 -10.71 -9.26
C VAL A 346 10.35 -10.19 -10.14
N ARG A 347 10.36 -10.58 -11.41
CA ARG A 347 9.37 -10.22 -12.42
C ARG A 347 8.63 -11.45 -12.89
N ARG A 348 7.30 -11.38 -12.92
CA ARG A 348 6.48 -12.43 -13.52
C ARG A 348 6.36 -12.22 -15.03
N ILE A 349 6.80 -13.20 -15.82
CA ILE A 349 6.67 -13.21 -17.28
C ILE A 349 5.81 -14.41 -17.65
N GLY A 350 4.52 -14.19 -17.85
CA GLY A 350 3.55 -15.27 -18.07
C GLY A 350 3.44 -16.20 -16.85
N ARG A 351 3.87 -17.45 -17.01
CA ARG A 351 3.92 -18.44 -15.92
C ARG A 351 5.26 -18.50 -15.21
N ASP A 352 6.29 -17.88 -15.78
CA ASP A 352 7.66 -17.96 -15.27
C ASP A 352 8.01 -16.73 -14.42
N LEU A 353 9.00 -16.92 -13.55
CA LEU A 353 9.59 -15.86 -12.73
C LEU A 353 11.00 -15.58 -13.24
N ALA A 354 11.18 -14.40 -13.84
CA ALA A 354 12.49 -13.86 -14.14
C ALA A 354 13.07 -13.20 -12.90
N ARG A 355 14.36 -13.42 -12.66
CA ARG A 355 15.09 -12.89 -11.51
C ARG A 355 16.32 -12.17 -12.01
N SER A 356 16.56 -10.96 -11.52
CA SER A 356 17.71 -10.17 -11.91
C SER A 356 18.20 -9.33 -10.74
N TRP A 357 19.50 -9.11 -10.64
CA TRP A 357 20.08 -8.17 -9.69
C TRP A 357 19.86 -6.73 -10.15
N LEU A 358 19.37 -5.87 -9.27
CA LEU A 358 19.31 -4.44 -9.55
C LEU A 358 20.71 -3.85 -9.46
N VAL A 359 21.10 -3.06 -10.47
CA VAL A 359 22.38 -2.36 -10.50
C VAL A 359 22.14 -0.88 -10.80
N GLY A 360 22.38 -0.03 -9.81
CA GLY A 360 22.15 1.41 -9.87
C GLY A 360 21.55 1.95 -8.57
N SER A 361 21.43 3.27 -8.50
CA SER A 361 20.79 3.94 -7.37
C SER A 361 19.28 3.93 -7.54
N ILE A 362 18.55 3.55 -6.50
CA ILE A 362 17.09 3.63 -6.47
C ILE A 362 16.63 4.20 -5.15
N ASP A 363 15.72 5.18 -5.20
CA ASP A 363 15.02 5.65 -4.01
C ASP A 363 13.80 4.76 -3.76
N LEU A 364 13.84 3.96 -2.69
CA LEU A 364 12.74 3.07 -2.31
C LEU A 364 11.53 3.82 -1.73
N GLY A 365 11.71 5.10 -1.37
CA GLY A 365 10.64 6.00 -0.94
C GLY A 365 9.99 6.78 -2.09
N GLN A 366 10.48 6.63 -3.32
CA GLN A 366 9.99 7.41 -4.45
C GLN A 366 8.55 7.05 -4.84
N THR A 367 7.87 8.02 -5.46
CA THR A 367 6.53 7.80 -6.01
C THR A 367 6.59 6.69 -7.06
N GLY A 368 5.73 5.69 -6.93
CA GLY A 368 5.73 4.52 -7.81
C GLY A 368 6.36 3.27 -7.20
N ILE A 369 6.91 3.35 -5.98
CA ILE A 369 7.32 2.19 -5.18
C ILE A 369 6.47 2.14 -3.92
N GLN A 370 5.96 0.95 -3.59
CA GLN A 370 5.17 0.71 -2.39
C GLN A 370 5.83 -0.36 -1.52
N VAL A 371 5.92 -0.11 -0.22
CA VAL A 371 6.33 -1.13 0.75
C VAL A 371 5.28 -2.24 0.81
N ASP A 372 5.69 -3.48 0.57
CA ASP A 372 4.82 -4.66 0.54
C ASP A 372 5.17 -5.68 1.64
N GLY A 373 6.25 -5.44 2.38
CA GLY A 373 6.67 -6.24 3.52
C GLY A 373 8.04 -5.81 4.06
N PRO A 374 8.57 -6.50 5.09
CA PRO A 374 9.92 -6.24 5.57
C PRO A 374 10.90 -6.50 4.42
N ASN A 375 11.68 -5.48 4.07
CA ASN A 375 12.65 -5.53 2.98
C ASN A 375 12.07 -5.91 1.60
N ARG A 376 10.75 -5.75 1.42
CA ARG A 376 10.04 -6.10 0.20
C ARG A 376 9.25 -4.89 -0.31
N TYR A 377 9.48 -4.55 -1.57
CA TYR A 377 8.85 -3.41 -2.23
C TYR A 377 8.23 -3.85 -3.54
N LYS A 378 7.14 -3.19 -3.93
CA LYS A 378 6.42 -3.42 -5.17
C LYS A 378 6.47 -2.17 -6.02
N VAL A 379 6.88 -2.32 -7.28
CA VAL A 379 6.82 -1.26 -8.28
C VAL A 379 5.37 -1.12 -8.76
N LEU A 380 4.82 0.08 -8.67
CA LEU A 380 3.44 0.41 -9.06
C LEU A 380 3.35 1.09 -10.43
N SER A 381 4.44 1.70 -10.90
CA SER A 381 4.50 2.45 -12.16
C SER A 381 5.82 2.28 -12.88
N ASP A 382 5.79 2.40 -14.20
CA ASP A 382 6.97 2.29 -15.08
C ASP A 382 7.86 3.55 -15.09
N THR A 383 7.53 4.53 -14.25
CA THR A 383 8.23 5.82 -14.16
C THR A 383 9.31 5.86 -13.07
N VAL A 384 9.57 4.72 -12.41
CA VAL A 384 10.61 4.60 -11.39
C VAL A 384 11.98 4.79 -12.05
N ARG A 385 12.79 5.71 -11.53
CA ARG A 385 14.11 6.03 -12.07
C ARG A 385 15.19 5.97 -11.02
#